data_AF-A0A6G1QMH7-F1
#
_entry.id   AF-A0A6G1QMH7-F1
#
_cell.length_a   1.000
_cell.length_b   1.000
_cell.length_c   1.000
_cell.angle_alpha   90.00
_cell.angle_beta   90.00
_cell.angle_gamma   90.00
#
_symmetry.space_group_name_H-M   'P 1'
#
loop_
_entity.id
_entity.type
_entity.pdbx_description
1 polymer ?
#
loop_
_entity_poly.entity_id
_entity_poly.type
_entity_poly.pdbx_seq_one_letter_code
_entity_poly.pdbx_strand_id
1 'polypeptide(L)'
;MSATKKVQEKEDDRVPSDSEDDFKYEEVSLDDDWSLLEGEEDLEATVKAIKDRAEAKARAAPSRTTHRAQTVDVFLRNFLFQAGMTETLDCFQTEWTEMVQKGLVNAESVDVVPDVHIENQRLESELKIAEREREQYKLAASAAAETLGRVQRARDFHRMQHNRVVQEKNRLIEEMRKLKAQCNSYEPVVKRMNDKYEAVLRQTMLVTLDRDKALSQVNCQSAQHNTLSHSDADEENINKTGVRSVKGTNQPAKTSYISRSPQNPD
;
A
#
# COMPACT_ATOMS: atom_id res chain seq x y z
N MET A 1 -54.64 -26.51 31.52
CA MET A 1 -54.63 -25.03 31.44
C MET A 1 -53.25 -24.56 31.91
N SER A 2 -52.37 -24.29 30.94
CA SER A 2 -51.74 -22.97 30.73
C SER A 2 -50.64 -22.69 31.77
N ALA A 3 -49.39 -23.08 31.52
CA ALA A 3 -48.40 -22.41 30.66
C ALA A 3 -48.13 -20.95 31.06
N THR A 4 -46.92 -20.68 31.57
CA THR A 4 -46.04 -19.62 31.06
C THR A 4 -44.63 -19.79 31.62
N LYS A 5 -43.75 -20.33 30.77
CA LYS A 5 -42.29 -20.13 30.80
C LYS A 5 -42.02 -18.64 30.56
N LYS A 6 -41.16 -18.02 31.37
CA LYS A 6 -40.54 -16.73 31.03
C LYS A 6 -39.09 -17.02 30.64
N VAL A 7 -38.87 -17.12 29.33
CA VAL A 7 -37.54 -17.23 28.71
C VAL A 7 -36.97 -15.82 28.70
N GLN A 8 -35.75 -15.67 29.22
CA GLN A 8 -34.99 -14.44 29.18
C GLN A 8 -34.07 -14.53 27.96
N GLU A 9 -34.50 -13.90 26.86
CA GLU A 9 -33.64 -13.57 25.72
C GLU A 9 -32.53 -12.64 26.21
N LYS A 10 -31.28 -13.05 26.00
CA LYS A 10 -30.13 -12.15 26.03
C LYS A 10 -30.00 -11.57 24.62
N GLU A 11 -30.13 -10.25 24.58
CA GLU A 11 -29.99 -9.39 23.42
C GLU A 11 -28.71 -9.66 22.64
N ASP A 12 -28.87 -9.60 21.32
CA ASP A 12 -27.84 -9.57 20.31
C ASP A 12 -26.78 -8.51 20.61
N ASP A 13 -25.53 -8.94 20.65
CA ASP A 13 -24.35 -8.09 20.66
C ASP A 13 -24.28 -7.40 19.29
N ARG A 14 -24.83 -6.18 19.22
CA ARG A 14 -24.79 -5.33 18.02
C ARG A 14 -23.34 -5.05 17.67
N VAL A 15 -22.89 -5.66 16.56
CA VAL A 15 -21.72 -5.20 15.81
C VAL A 15 -21.87 -3.70 15.58
N PRO A 16 -20.90 -2.85 15.99
CA PRO A 16 -20.97 -1.43 15.67
C PRO A 16 -20.94 -1.31 14.15
N SER A 17 -22.06 -0.84 13.60
CA SER A 17 -22.14 -0.40 12.21
C SER A 17 -21.30 0.88 12.11
N ASP A 18 -20.01 0.70 11.80
CA ASP A 18 -19.08 1.79 11.46
C ASP A 18 -19.40 2.26 10.03
N SER A 19 -20.60 2.83 9.89
CA SER A 19 -21.15 3.40 8.67
C SER A 19 -21.10 4.92 8.76
N GLU A 20 -19.89 5.48 8.81
CA GLU A 20 -19.63 6.89 8.52
C GLU A 20 -18.38 7.01 7.64
N ASP A 21 -18.50 6.52 6.40
CA ASP A 21 -17.56 6.87 5.34
C ASP A 21 -18.03 8.16 4.65
N ASP A 22 -17.83 9.29 5.33
CA ASP A 22 -17.91 10.65 4.74
C ASP A 22 -16.50 11.20 4.44
N PHE A 23 -15.47 10.35 4.52
CA PHE A 23 -14.10 10.76 4.22
C PHE A 23 -13.86 10.71 2.72
N LYS A 24 -14.24 11.80 2.06
CA LYS A 24 -13.92 12.07 0.67
C LYS A 24 -12.40 12.03 0.50
N TYR A 25 -11.90 10.93 -0.06
CA TYR A 25 -10.55 10.85 -0.58
C TYR A 25 -10.34 12.06 -1.48
N GLU A 26 -9.37 12.90 -1.14
CA GLU A 26 -8.98 14.02 -1.98
C GLU A 26 -8.40 13.40 -3.25
N GLU A 27 -9.23 13.25 -4.27
CA GLU A 27 -8.88 12.77 -5.60
C GLU A 27 -7.88 13.79 -6.16
N VAL A 28 -6.59 13.51 -5.91
CA VAL A 28 -5.50 14.22 -6.55
C VAL A 28 -5.65 13.93 -8.02
N SER A 29 -5.89 14.95 -8.84
CA SER A 29 -5.95 14.83 -10.30
C SER A 29 -4.78 13.96 -10.76
N LEU A 30 -5.10 12.82 -11.38
CA LEU A 30 -4.17 11.88 -12.00
C LEU A 30 -3.58 12.48 -13.30
N ASP A 31 -3.23 13.77 -13.27
CA ASP A 31 -2.52 14.41 -14.38
C ASP A 31 -1.01 14.08 -14.34
N ASP A 32 -0.54 13.40 -13.27
CA ASP A 32 0.74 12.73 -13.24
C ASP A 32 0.54 11.22 -13.36
N ASP A 33 0.86 10.73 -14.55
CA ASP A 33 0.83 9.39 -15.13
C ASP A 33 1.58 8.32 -14.30
N TRP A 34 1.16 8.10 -13.05
CA TRP A 34 1.56 6.94 -12.27
C TRP A 34 0.56 5.83 -12.56
N SER A 35 0.89 5.06 -13.58
CA SER A 35 0.27 3.79 -13.93
C SER A 35 0.12 2.88 -12.70
N LEU A 36 -1.06 2.93 -12.06
CA LEU A 36 -1.53 1.93 -11.10
C LEU A 36 -2.59 1.05 -11.77
N LEU A 37 -2.38 0.76 -13.06
CA LEU A 37 -3.24 -0.07 -13.91
C LEU A 37 -2.58 -1.43 -14.13
N GLU A 38 -2.25 -2.11 -13.04
CA GLU A 38 -1.73 -3.47 -13.08
C GLU A 38 -2.37 -4.26 -11.91
N GLY A 39 -3.68 -4.50 -12.02
CA GLY A 39 -4.42 -5.23 -10.98
C GLY A 39 -5.92 -5.40 -11.21
N GLU A 40 -6.56 -4.60 -12.07
CA GLU A 40 -8.01 -4.72 -12.34
C GLU A 40 -8.37 -5.97 -13.16
N GLU A 41 -7.45 -6.49 -13.98
CA GLU A 41 -7.68 -7.70 -14.79
C GLU A 41 -7.84 -8.98 -13.93
N ASP A 42 -7.27 -8.99 -12.72
CA ASP A 42 -7.26 -10.15 -11.81
C ASP A 42 -8.60 -10.32 -11.07
N LEU A 43 -9.30 -9.23 -10.73
CA LEU A 43 -10.58 -9.30 -10.04
C LEU A 43 -11.70 -9.80 -10.97
N GLU A 44 -11.76 -9.29 -12.20
CA GLU A 44 -12.75 -9.74 -13.20
C GLU A 44 -12.51 -11.22 -13.56
N ALA A 45 -11.24 -11.62 -13.73
CA ALA A 45 -10.87 -13.00 -14.00
C ALA A 45 -11.22 -13.95 -12.85
N THR A 46 -10.99 -13.55 -11.60
CA THR A 46 -11.35 -14.35 -10.42
C THR A 46 -12.86 -14.48 -10.23
N VAL A 47 -13.62 -13.40 -10.45
CA VAL A 47 -15.10 -13.44 -10.41
C VAL A 47 -15.65 -14.38 -11.48
N LYS A 48 -15.13 -14.30 -12.71
CA LYS A 48 -15.53 -15.19 -13.80
C LYS A 48 -15.19 -16.66 -13.49
N ALA A 49 -14.00 -16.94 -12.95
CA ALA A 49 -13.60 -18.29 -12.58
C ALA A 49 -14.47 -18.90 -11.46
N ILE A 50 -14.92 -18.09 -10.49
CA ILE A 50 -15.85 -18.53 -9.44
C ILE A 50 -17.21 -18.89 -10.05
N LYS A 51 -17.70 -18.07 -10.98
CA LYS A 51 -18.98 -18.30 -11.66
C LYS A 51 -18.94 -19.56 -12.53
N ASP A 52 -17.90 -19.73 -13.33
CA ASP A 52 -17.71 -20.91 -14.18
C ASP A 52 -17.60 -22.20 -13.35
N ARG A 53 -16.94 -22.15 -12.19
CA ARG A 53 -16.85 -23.29 -11.25
C ARG A 53 -18.20 -23.62 -10.60
N ALA A 54 -19.01 -22.62 -10.29
CA ALA A 54 -20.36 -22.82 -9.76
C ALA A 54 -21.29 -23.46 -10.81
N GLU A 55 -21.21 -23.01 -12.06
CA GLU A 55 -21.98 -23.58 -13.18
C GLU A 55 -21.54 -25.01 -13.52
N ALA A 56 -20.22 -25.29 -13.50
CA ALA A 56 -19.70 -26.64 -13.68
C ALA A 56 -20.16 -27.62 -12.57
N LYS A 57 -20.21 -27.16 -11.31
CA LYS A 57 -20.69 -27.96 -10.18
C LYS A 57 -22.20 -28.22 -10.26
N ALA A 58 -22.99 -27.26 -10.75
CA ALA A 58 -24.43 -27.44 -10.98
C ALA A 58 -24.74 -28.44 -12.11
N ARG A 59 -23.90 -28.50 -13.15
CA ARG A 59 -24.04 -29.42 -14.28
C ARG A 59 -23.63 -30.87 -13.94
N ALA A 60 -22.85 -31.07 -12.88
CA ALA A 60 -22.34 -32.37 -12.44
C ALA A 60 -23.25 -33.10 -11.43
N ALA A 61 -24.49 -32.63 -11.21
CA ALA A 61 -25.43 -33.31 -10.32
C ALA A 61 -25.63 -34.78 -10.76
N PRO A 62 -25.40 -35.77 -9.87
CA PRO A 62 -25.49 -37.17 -10.25
C PRO A 62 -26.94 -37.51 -10.62
N SER A 63 -27.11 -38.22 -11.74
CA SER A 63 -28.38 -38.82 -12.09
C SER A 63 -28.82 -39.72 -10.93
N ARG A 64 -30.01 -39.45 -10.40
CA ARG A 64 -30.63 -40.28 -9.36
C ARG A 64 -30.74 -41.69 -9.93
N THR A 65 -29.86 -42.58 -9.48
CA THR A 65 -29.87 -43.98 -9.87
C THR A 65 -31.20 -44.57 -9.43
N THR A 66 -32.01 -44.98 -10.40
CA THR A 66 -33.24 -45.72 -10.17
C THR A 66 -32.87 -47.02 -9.45
N HIS A 67 -33.19 -47.10 -8.16
CA HIS A 67 -32.86 -48.25 -7.32
C HIS A 67 -33.65 -49.47 -7.81
N ARG A 68 -32.94 -50.41 -8.42
CA ARG A 68 -33.45 -51.75 -8.72
C ARG A 68 -33.55 -52.50 -7.39
N ALA A 69 -34.73 -53.05 -7.10
CA ALA A 69 -34.95 -53.93 -5.94
C ALA A 69 -33.84 -55.00 -5.90
N GLN A 70 -33.03 -55.00 -4.83
CA GLN A 70 -31.98 -55.99 -4.63
C GLN A 70 -32.59 -57.24 -4.01
N THR A 71 -32.23 -58.39 -4.54
CA THR A 71 -32.53 -59.70 -3.97
C THR A 71 -31.71 -59.92 -2.70
N VAL A 72 -32.25 -60.67 -1.73
CA VAL A 72 -31.60 -60.90 -0.41
C VAL A 72 -30.19 -61.49 -0.54
N ASP A 73 -29.90 -62.31 -1.54
CA ASP A 73 -28.57 -62.91 -1.77
C ASP A 73 -27.53 -61.86 -2.21
N VAL A 74 -27.92 -60.87 -3.00
CA VAL A 74 -27.07 -59.75 -3.41
C VAL A 74 -26.78 -58.85 -2.21
N PHE A 75 -27.80 -58.61 -1.38
CA PHE A 75 -27.65 -57.85 -0.15
C PHE A 75 -26.69 -58.51 0.84
N LEU A 76 -26.85 -59.81 1.12
CA LEU A 76 -25.96 -60.53 2.02
C LEU A 76 -24.51 -60.51 1.54
N ARG A 77 -24.28 -60.65 0.23
CA ARG A 77 -22.93 -60.50 -0.35
C ARG A 77 -22.36 -59.11 -0.12
N ASN A 78 -23.13 -58.05 -0.42
CA ASN A 78 -22.71 -56.67 -0.20
C ASN A 78 -22.48 -56.36 1.29
N PHE A 79 -23.34 -56.88 2.17
CA PHE A 79 -23.23 -56.71 3.62
C PHE A 79 -21.96 -57.35 4.16
N LEU A 80 -21.72 -58.63 3.84
CA LEU A 80 -20.53 -59.35 4.30
C LEU A 80 -19.25 -58.71 3.74
N PHE A 81 -19.30 -58.22 2.50
CA PHE A 81 -18.19 -57.46 1.92
C PHE A 81 -17.95 -56.13 2.64
N GLN A 82 -18.99 -55.34 2.90
CA GLN A 82 -18.88 -54.06 3.62
C GLN A 82 -18.49 -54.22 5.09
N ALA A 83 -18.90 -55.32 5.72
CA ALA A 83 -18.51 -55.68 7.08
C ALA A 83 -17.07 -56.25 7.17
N GLY A 84 -16.40 -56.46 6.03
CA GLY A 84 -15.04 -57.03 5.97
C GLY A 84 -14.96 -58.53 6.32
N MET A 85 -16.09 -59.24 6.29
CA MET A 85 -16.19 -60.66 6.63
C MET A 85 -15.88 -61.55 5.41
N THR A 86 -14.66 -61.48 4.90
CA THR A 86 -14.27 -62.10 3.62
C THR A 86 -14.32 -63.64 3.64
N GLU A 87 -13.92 -64.27 4.74
CA GLU A 87 -13.99 -65.75 4.87
C GLU A 87 -15.44 -66.24 4.89
N THR A 88 -16.31 -65.54 5.62
CA THR A 88 -17.75 -65.85 5.67
C THR A 88 -18.42 -65.60 4.32
N LEU A 89 -18.00 -64.57 3.58
CA LEU A 89 -18.47 -64.30 2.22
C LEU A 89 -18.10 -65.45 1.26
N ASP A 90 -16.88 -65.98 1.37
CA ASP A 90 -16.39 -67.07 0.50
C ASP A 90 -17.10 -68.39 0.78
N CYS A 91 -17.28 -68.74 2.07
CA CYS A 91 -18.12 -69.87 2.47
C CYS A 91 -19.55 -69.72 1.96
N PHE A 92 -20.17 -68.56 2.18
CA PHE A 92 -21.53 -68.28 1.71
C PHE A 92 -21.65 -68.40 0.19
N GLN A 93 -20.71 -67.86 -0.59
CA GLN A 93 -20.73 -67.97 -2.05
C GLN A 93 -20.59 -69.41 -2.54
N THR A 94 -19.74 -70.19 -1.88
CA THR A 94 -19.53 -71.61 -2.21
C THR A 94 -20.79 -72.43 -1.93
N GLU A 95 -21.34 -72.32 -0.72
CA GLU A 95 -22.56 -73.03 -0.31
C GLU A 95 -23.77 -72.61 -1.15
N TRP A 96 -23.93 -71.31 -1.41
CA TRP A 96 -25.02 -70.79 -2.24
C TRP A 96 -24.96 -71.34 -3.67
N THR A 97 -23.78 -71.40 -4.27
CA THR A 97 -23.59 -71.95 -5.62
C THR A 97 -23.90 -73.44 -5.65
N GLU A 98 -23.46 -74.19 -4.63
CA GLU A 98 -23.74 -75.62 -4.50
C GLU A 98 -25.25 -75.89 -4.34
N MET A 99 -25.95 -75.08 -3.53
CA MET A 99 -27.39 -75.20 -3.31
C MET A 99 -28.21 -74.88 -4.56
N VAL A 100 -27.78 -73.90 -5.36
CA VAL A 100 -28.41 -73.58 -6.65
C VAL A 100 -28.18 -74.71 -7.65
N GLN A 101 -26.96 -75.26 -7.75
CA GLN A 101 -26.65 -76.36 -8.67
C GLN A 101 -27.43 -77.64 -8.36
N LYS A 102 -27.66 -77.94 -7.07
CA LYS A 102 -28.47 -79.08 -6.62
C LYS A 102 -29.98 -78.84 -6.75
N GLY A 103 -30.41 -77.65 -7.17
CA GLY A 103 -31.82 -77.28 -7.31
C GLY A 103 -32.59 -77.16 -5.98
N LEU A 104 -31.88 -77.08 -4.85
CA LEU A 104 -32.50 -76.90 -3.53
C LEU A 104 -33.01 -75.47 -3.31
N VAL A 105 -32.49 -74.51 -4.07
CA VAL A 105 -32.85 -73.10 -3.98
C VAL A 105 -33.14 -72.57 -5.38
N ASN A 106 -34.35 -72.04 -5.57
CA ASN A 106 -34.71 -71.32 -6.80
C ASN A 106 -34.15 -69.89 -6.70
N ALA A 107 -33.06 -69.63 -7.43
CA ALA A 107 -32.41 -68.32 -7.48
C ALA A 107 -33.35 -67.19 -7.93
N GLU A 108 -34.41 -67.52 -8.68
CA GLU A 108 -35.46 -66.59 -9.14
C GLU A 108 -36.56 -66.30 -8.11
N SER A 109 -36.64 -67.08 -7.02
CA SER A 109 -37.68 -66.94 -5.98
C SER A 109 -37.21 -66.29 -4.70
N VAL A 110 -35.95 -65.88 -4.63
CA VAL A 110 -35.37 -65.28 -3.42
C VAL A 110 -36.04 -63.93 -3.18
N ASP A 111 -36.49 -63.73 -1.96
CA ASP A 111 -37.22 -62.51 -1.57
C ASP A 111 -36.39 -61.25 -1.80
N VAL A 112 -37.10 -60.14 -2.02
CA VAL A 112 -36.52 -58.80 -2.18
C VAL A 112 -36.22 -58.23 -0.81
N VAL A 113 -35.09 -57.51 -0.70
CA VAL A 113 -34.69 -56.82 0.52
C VAL A 113 -35.73 -55.77 0.89
N PRO A 114 -36.15 -55.67 2.17
CA PRO A 114 -37.11 -54.65 2.60
C PRO A 114 -36.63 -53.24 2.25
N ASP A 115 -37.53 -52.45 1.63
CA ASP A 115 -37.25 -51.09 1.16
C ASP A 115 -36.65 -50.16 2.24
N VAL A 116 -37.00 -50.39 3.51
CA VAL A 116 -36.48 -49.63 4.66
C VAL A 116 -34.96 -49.71 4.76
N HIS A 117 -34.36 -50.87 4.46
CA HIS A 117 -32.90 -51.03 4.55
C HIS A 117 -32.18 -50.27 3.43
N ILE A 118 -32.74 -50.32 2.21
CA ILE A 118 -32.23 -49.59 1.05
C ILE A 118 -32.30 -48.09 1.32
N GLU A 119 -33.40 -47.63 1.91
CA GLU A 119 -33.59 -46.22 2.24
C GLU A 119 -32.63 -45.75 3.35
N ASN A 120 -32.36 -46.56 4.37
CA ASN A 120 -31.36 -46.23 5.39
C ASN A 120 -29.95 -46.10 4.80
N GLN A 121 -29.52 -47.01 3.92
CA GLN A 121 -28.22 -46.89 3.25
C GLN A 121 -28.13 -45.62 2.39
N ARG A 122 -29.22 -45.24 1.73
CA ARG A 122 -29.32 -43.99 0.96
C ARG A 122 -29.15 -42.78 1.87
N LEU A 123 -29.89 -42.75 2.98
CA LEU A 123 -29.84 -41.66 3.96
C LEU A 123 -28.46 -41.54 4.62
N GLU A 124 -27.81 -42.66 4.97
CA GLU A 124 -26.44 -42.67 5.49
C GLU A 124 -25.44 -42.10 4.47
N SER A 125 -25.60 -42.46 3.20
CA SER A 125 -24.77 -41.93 2.11
C SER A 125 -24.95 -40.42 1.94
N GLU A 126 -26.19 -39.93 1.98
CA GLU A 126 -26.51 -38.50 1.93
C GLU A 126 -25.95 -37.75 3.14
N LEU A 127 -26.10 -38.32 4.33
CA LEU A 127 -25.56 -37.75 5.57
C LEU A 127 -24.04 -37.61 5.47
N LYS A 128 -23.33 -38.65 5.01
CA LYS A 128 -21.88 -38.63 4.84
C LYS A 128 -21.42 -37.60 3.78
N ILE A 129 -22.22 -37.37 2.74
CA ILE A 129 -21.96 -36.31 1.75
C ILE A 129 -22.15 -34.94 2.41
N ALA A 130 -23.28 -34.72 3.07
CA ALA A 130 -23.62 -33.46 3.72
C ALA A 130 -22.59 -33.09 4.81
N GLU A 131 -22.10 -34.05 5.58
CA GLU A 131 -21.04 -33.82 6.57
C GLU A 131 -19.72 -33.39 5.94
N ARG A 132 -19.33 -34.01 4.83
CA ARG A 132 -18.12 -33.60 4.07
C ARG A 132 -18.27 -32.19 3.52
N GLU A 133 -19.42 -31.87 2.94
CA GLU A 133 -19.69 -30.53 2.42
C GLU A 133 -19.67 -29.49 3.54
N ARG A 134 -20.32 -29.76 4.67
CA ARG A 134 -20.28 -28.91 5.86
C ARG A 134 -18.84 -28.63 6.30
N GLU A 135 -17.99 -29.65 6.34
CA GLU A 135 -16.59 -29.47 6.73
C GLU A 135 -15.81 -28.62 5.72
N GLN A 136 -16.04 -28.84 4.42
CA GLN A 136 -15.46 -28.00 3.37
C GLN A 136 -15.90 -26.53 3.50
N TYR A 137 -17.18 -26.29 3.80
CA TYR A 137 -17.69 -24.93 4.02
C TYR A 137 -17.07 -24.28 5.26
N LYS A 138 -16.87 -25.03 6.35
CA LYS A 138 -16.17 -24.51 7.54
C LYS A 138 -14.74 -24.08 7.21
N LEU A 139 -13.99 -24.91 6.48
CA LEU A 139 -12.62 -24.59 6.07
C LEU A 139 -12.57 -23.37 5.12
N ALA A 140 -13.51 -23.27 4.19
CA ALA A 140 -13.61 -22.12 3.30
C ALA A 140 -13.96 -20.84 4.07
N ALA A 141 -14.88 -20.92 5.02
CA ALA A 141 -15.28 -19.80 5.87
C ALA A 141 -14.12 -19.31 6.76
N SER A 142 -13.34 -20.23 7.36
CA SER A 142 -12.18 -19.85 8.16
C SER A 142 -11.10 -19.17 7.31
N ALA A 143 -10.80 -19.71 6.13
CA ALA A 143 -9.84 -19.10 5.19
C ALA A 143 -10.29 -17.71 4.71
N ALA A 144 -11.59 -17.53 4.46
CA ALA A 144 -12.18 -16.24 4.11
C ALA A 144 -12.08 -15.24 5.27
N ALA A 145 -12.39 -15.66 6.50
CA ALA A 145 -12.29 -14.83 7.70
C ALA A 145 -10.84 -14.36 7.95
N GLU A 146 -9.85 -15.24 7.78
CA GLU A 146 -8.44 -14.87 7.87
C GLU A 146 -8.03 -13.84 6.81
N THR A 147 -8.48 -14.04 5.57
CA THR A 147 -8.20 -13.13 4.45
C THR A 147 -8.83 -11.76 4.70
N LEU A 148 -10.08 -11.73 5.17
CA LEU A 148 -10.76 -10.50 5.56
C LEU A 148 -9.97 -9.76 6.65
N GLY A 149 -9.49 -10.47 7.67
CA GLY A 149 -8.65 -9.88 8.72
C GLY A 149 -7.33 -9.30 8.19
N ARG A 150 -6.71 -9.93 7.18
CA ARG A 150 -5.52 -9.38 6.51
C ARG A 150 -5.84 -8.10 5.75
N VAL A 151 -6.91 -8.08 4.96
CA VAL A 151 -7.32 -6.91 4.17
C VAL A 151 -7.71 -5.74 5.08
N GLN A 152 -8.46 -5.99 6.15
CA GLN A 152 -8.82 -4.95 7.13
C GLN A 152 -7.59 -4.31 7.76
N ARG A 153 -6.60 -5.10 8.18
CA ARG A 153 -5.33 -4.57 8.72
C ARG A 153 -4.57 -3.73 7.70
N ALA A 154 -4.52 -4.17 6.44
CA ALA A 154 -3.88 -3.40 5.37
C ALA A 154 -4.60 -2.06 5.15
N ARG A 155 -5.94 -2.07 5.02
CA ARG A 155 -6.77 -0.87 4.91
C ARG A 155 -6.53 0.08 6.09
N ASP A 156 -6.53 -0.43 7.31
CA ASP A 156 -6.33 0.38 8.52
C ASP A 156 -4.93 0.98 8.58
N PHE A 157 -3.91 0.21 8.16
CA PHE A 157 -2.55 0.72 8.00
C PHE A 157 -2.50 1.87 6.99
N HIS A 158 -3.08 1.72 5.80
CA HIS A 158 -3.12 2.78 4.79
C HIS A 158 -3.85 4.03 5.30
N ARG A 159 -4.98 3.86 5.99
CA ARG A 159 -5.72 4.98 6.60
C ARG A 159 -4.86 5.72 7.63
N MET A 160 -4.15 5.00 8.50
CA MET A 160 -3.24 5.59 9.48
C MET A 160 -2.07 6.33 8.81
N GLN A 161 -1.45 5.72 7.79
CA GLN A 161 -0.33 6.35 7.08
C GLN A 161 -0.76 7.62 6.33
N HIS A 162 -1.90 7.58 5.64
CA HIS A 162 -2.45 8.75 4.98
C HIS A 162 -2.68 9.90 5.98
N ASN A 163 -3.32 9.60 7.12
CA ASN A 163 -3.54 10.61 8.17
C ASN A 163 -2.23 11.22 8.68
N ARG A 164 -1.19 10.39 8.86
CA ARG A 164 0.15 10.87 9.24
C ARG A 164 0.74 11.79 8.16
N VAL A 165 0.69 11.39 6.90
CA VAL A 165 1.22 12.19 5.77
C VAL A 165 0.48 13.52 5.67
N VAL A 166 -0.84 13.54 5.84
CA VAL A 166 -1.63 14.79 5.86
C VAL A 166 -1.20 15.71 7.00
N GLN A 167 -0.94 15.17 8.20
CA GLN A 167 -0.43 15.97 9.32
C GLN A 167 0.95 16.56 9.01
N GLU A 168 1.88 15.75 8.48
CA GLU A 168 3.22 16.20 8.09
C GLU A 168 3.15 17.26 6.96
N LYS A 169 2.30 17.05 5.94
CA LYS A 169 2.01 18.03 4.87
C LYS A 169 1.56 19.36 5.47
N ASN A 170 0.56 19.34 6.36
CA ASN A 170 0.01 20.55 6.95
C ASN A 170 1.03 21.29 7.81
N ARG A 171 1.90 20.56 8.54
CA ARG A 171 3.01 21.15 9.28
C ARG A 171 4.00 21.86 8.35
N LEU A 172 4.41 21.20 7.27
CA LEU A 172 5.35 21.78 6.30
C LEU A 172 4.77 23.02 5.60
N ILE A 173 3.49 22.98 5.24
CA ILE A 173 2.78 24.14 4.68
C ILE A 173 2.87 25.33 5.64
N GLU A 174 2.67 25.11 6.94
CA GLU A 174 2.75 26.17 7.94
C GLU A 174 4.17 26.73 8.10
N GLU A 175 5.19 25.86 8.09
CA GLU A 175 6.60 26.28 8.10
C GLU A 175 6.95 27.10 6.85
N MET A 176 6.48 26.69 5.66
CA MET A 176 6.66 27.44 4.41
C MET A 176 5.99 28.81 4.46
N ARG A 177 4.78 28.92 5.03
CA ARG A 177 4.10 30.21 5.20
C ARG A 177 4.89 31.16 6.09
N LYS A 178 5.42 30.66 7.22
CA LYS A 178 6.26 31.44 8.13
C LYS A 178 7.54 31.91 7.44
N LEU A 179 8.21 31.03 6.70
CA LEU A 179 9.42 31.39 5.96
C LEU A 179 9.14 32.43 4.88
N LYS A 180 8.05 32.28 4.13
CA LYS A 180 7.62 33.26 3.12
C LYS A 180 7.34 34.63 3.77
N ALA A 181 6.68 34.65 4.92
CA ALA A 181 6.44 35.89 5.66
C ALA A 181 7.76 36.56 6.10
N GLN A 182 8.75 35.77 6.55
CA GLN A 182 10.08 36.28 6.88
C GLN A 182 10.81 36.85 5.66
N CYS A 183 10.82 36.14 4.53
CA CYS A 183 11.41 36.64 3.28
C CYS A 183 10.76 37.96 2.84
N ASN A 184 9.43 38.04 2.86
CA ASN A 184 8.69 39.27 2.55
C ASN A 184 9.06 40.43 3.50
N SER A 185 9.40 40.14 4.76
CA SER A 185 9.85 41.16 5.72
C SER A 185 11.28 41.65 5.46
N TYR A 186 12.17 40.79 4.95
CA TYR A 186 13.55 41.14 4.63
C TYR A 186 13.69 41.90 3.30
N GLU A 187 12.84 41.61 2.32
CA GLU A 187 12.75 42.28 1.02
C GLU A 187 12.88 43.83 1.12
N PRO A 188 12.04 44.55 1.90
CA PRO A 188 12.16 46.00 2.02
C PRO A 188 13.41 46.46 2.79
N VAL A 189 13.97 45.64 3.68
CA VAL A 189 15.20 45.96 4.41
C VAL A 189 16.39 45.94 3.45
N VAL A 190 16.49 44.90 2.63
CA VAL A 190 17.52 44.77 1.60
C VAL A 190 17.39 45.89 0.56
N LYS A 191 16.18 46.17 0.08
CA LYS A 191 15.93 47.27 -0.85
C LYS A 191 16.40 48.62 -0.30
N ARG A 192 16.04 48.94 0.95
CA ARG A 192 16.48 50.19 1.61
C ARG A 192 18.00 50.27 1.77
N MET A 193 18.67 49.14 2.03
CA MET A 193 20.13 49.12 2.12
C MET A 193 20.78 49.36 0.75
N ASN A 194 20.24 48.76 -0.31
CA ASN A 194 20.70 48.98 -1.68
C ASN A 194 20.52 50.44 -2.12
N ASP A 195 19.35 51.03 -1.83
CA ASP A 195 19.06 52.43 -2.14
C ASP A 195 20.06 53.38 -1.44
N LYS A 196 20.43 53.08 -0.18
CA LYS A 196 21.47 53.83 0.55
C LYS A 196 22.85 53.67 -0.06
N TYR A 197 23.23 52.45 -0.44
CA TYR A 197 24.50 52.18 -1.09
C TYR A 197 24.64 52.97 -2.39
N GLU A 198 23.60 52.92 -3.24
CA GLU A 198 23.51 53.69 -4.49
C GLU A 198 23.59 55.21 -4.26
N ALA A 199 22.93 55.72 -3.21
CA ALA A 199 23.01 57.15 -2.86
C ALA A 199 24.42 57.56 -2.43
N VAL A 200 25.08 56.77 -1.58
CA VAL A 200 26.47 57.00 -1.15
C VAL A 200 27.44 56.93 -2.34
N LEU A 201 27.23 55.98 -3.25
CA LEU A 201 28.04 55.84 -4.46
C LEU A 201 27.96 57.08 -5.36
N ARG A 202 26.74 57.58 -5.61
CA ARG A 202 26.52 58.83 -6.37
C ARG A 202 27.15 60.04 -5.69
N GLN A 203 26.99 60.17 -4.37
CA GLN A 203 27.58 61.27 -3.60
C GLN A 203 29.11 61.21 -3.63
N THR A 204 29.70 60.02 -3.48
CA THR A 204 31.15 59.81 -3.54
C THR A 204 31.70 60.19 -4.92
N MET A 205 31.00 59.83 -5.99
CA MET A 205 31.35 60.24 -7.35
C MET A 205 31.35 61.77 -7.49
N LEU A 206 30.32 62.46 -6.99
CA LEU A 206 30.22 63.91 -7.04
C LEU A 206 31.37 64.59 -6.25
N VAL A 207 31.64 64.13 -5.03
CA VAL A 207 32.74 64.64 -4.19
C VAL A 207 34.09 64.43 -4.87
N THR A 208 34.29 63.29 -5.53
CA THR A 208 35.52 62.98 -6.26
C THR A 208 35.72 63.95 -7.43
N LEU A 209 34.66 64.22 -8.21
CA LEU A 209 34.70 65.19 -9.31
C LEU A 209 34.97 66.62 -8.83
N ASP A 210 34.34 67.05 -7.74
CA ASP A 210 34.55 68.40 -7.21
C ASP A 210 35.95 68.55 -6.59
N ARG A 211 36.48 67.49 -5.95
CA ARG A 211 37.89 67.42 -5.54
C ARG A 211 38.83 67.52 -6.74
N ASP A 212 38.57 66.80 -7.82
CA ASP A 212 39.40 66.84 -9.03
C ASP A 212 39.36 68.22 -9.70
N LYS A 213 38.20 68.86 -9.79
CA LYS A 213 38.08 70.26 -10.27
C LYS A 213 38.88 71.23 -9.41
N ALA A 214 38.79 71.12 -8.07
CA ALA A 214 39.54 71.97 -7.16
C ALA A 214 41.06 71.76 -7.30
N LEU A 215 41.51 70.51 -7.42
CA LEU A 215 42.92 70.18 -7.68
C LEU A 215 43.39 70.70 -9.04
N SER A 216 42.58 70.58 -10.10
CA SER A 216 42.91 71.16 -11.41
C SER A 216 43.04 72.68 -11.33
N GLN A 217 42.17 73.38 -10.60
CA GLN A 217 42.28 74.83 -10.39
C GLN A 217 43.56 75.21 -9.64
N VAL A 218 43.87 74.50 -8.54
CA VAL A 218 45.12 74.70 -7.77
C VAL A 218 46.33 74.44 -8.65
N ASN A 219 46.33 73.38 -9.46
CA ASN A 219 47.43 73.08 -10.38
C ASN A 219 47.58 74.15 -11.46
N CYS A 220 46.49 74.68 -12.02
CA CYS A 220 46.55 75.80 -12.97
C CYS A 220 47.09 77.08 -12.32
N GLN A 221 46.65 77.41 -11.11
CA GLN A 221 47.14 78.57 -10.35
C GLN A 221 48.62 78.41 -9.95
N SER A 222 49.03 77.21 -9.53
CA SER A 222 50.43 76.89 -9.25
C SER A 222 51.29 76.93 -10.51
N ALA A 223 50.78 76.48 -11.66
CA ALA A 223 51.48 76.60 -12.94
C ALA A 223 51.63 78.06 -13.37
N GLN A 224 50.58 78.89 -13.19
CA GLN A 224 50.65 80.33 -13.41
C GLN A 224 51.66 81.01 -12.49
N HIS A 225 51.69 80.63 -11.20
CA HIS A 225 52.67 81.11 -10.24
C HIS A 225 54.10 80.67 -10.60
N ASN A 226 54.29 79.42 -11.06
CA ASN A 226 55.59 78.93 -11.53
C ASN A 226 56.04 79.60 -12.83
N THR A 227 55.16 79.90 -13.78
CA THR A 227 55.52 80.68 -14.99
C THR A 227 55.85 82.14 -14.69
N LEU A 228 55.29 82.72 -13.61
CA LEU A 228 55.66 84.06 -13.14
C LEU A 228 56.95 84.07 -12.30
N SER A 229 57.43 82.91 -11.86
CA SER A 229 58.65 82.74 -11.07
C SER A 229 59.75 81.95 -11.81
N HIS A 230 59.60 81.76 -13.12
CA HIS A 230 60.64 81.25 -14.03
C HIS A 230 61.10 82.35 -15.02
N SER A 231 61.42 83.52 -14.46
CA SER A 231 62.67 84.19 -14.81
C SER A 231 63.66 83.89 -13.67
N ASP A 232 64.39 82.77 -13.83
CA ASP A 232 65.70 82.44 -13.26
C ASP A 232 65.83 80.96 -12.82
N ALA A 233 66.59 80.23 -13.64
CA ALA A 233 67.50 79.12 -13.36
C ALA A 233 66.97 77.77 -12.79
N ASP A 234 66.84 76.82 -13.72
CA ASP A 234 67.55 75.53 -13.85
C ASP A 234 68.11 74.72 -12.65
N GLU A 235 67.90 73.41 -12.82
CA GLU A 235 68.71 72.23 -12.47
C GLU A 235 68.70 71.58 -11.06
N GLU A 236 67.97 70.45 -11.05
CA GLU A 236 68.44 69.06 -10.81
C GLU A 236 68.82 68.55 -9.40
N ASN A 237 68.26 67.36 -9.13
CA ASN A 237 68.93 66.13 -8.64
C ASN A 237 68.56 65.57 -7.24
N ILE A 238 67.70 64.54 -7.29
CA ILE A 238 67.72 63.21 -6.62
C ILE A 238 68.20 63.15 -5.15
N ASN A 239 67.35 62.60 -4.25
CA ASN A 239 67.69 61.39 -3.47
C ASN A 239 66.54 60.76 -2.66
N LYS A 240 66.61 59.42 -2.65
CA LYS A 240 65.70 58.40 -2.10
C LYS A 240 65.76 58.28 -0.58
N THR A 241 64.66 57.85 0.05
CA THR A 241 64.60 56.83 1.14
C THR A 241 63.11 56.51 1.40
N GLY A 242 62.65 55.26 1.21
CA GLY A 242 62.50 54.23 2.25
C GLY A 242 61.18 54.41 3.01
N VAL A 243 60.17 53.54 2.91
CA VAL A 243 59.97 52.39 3.82
C VAL A 243 59.01 51.35 3.21
N ARG A 244 59.28 50.10 3.56
CA ARG A 244 58.70 48.81 3.13
C ARG A 244 57.59 48.34 4.10
N SER A 245 56.81 47.34 3.64
CA SER A 245 56.06 46.31 4.41
C SER A 245 54.56 46.63 4.64
N VAL A 246 53.55 45.75 4.50
CA VAL A 246 53.35 44.30 4.76
C VAL A 246 52.10 43.84 3.94
N LYS A 247 52.15 42.82 3.05
CA LYS A 247 51.68 41.40 3.18
C LYS A 247 50.16 41.16 3.42
N GLY A 248 49.55 40.28 2.60
CA GLY A 248 48.29 39.55 2.90
C GLY A 248 47.40 39.26 1.67
N THR A 249 47.74 38.31 0.81
CA THR A 249 47.01 37.02 0.63
C THR A 249 45.51 37.03 0.95
N ASN A 250 44.66 36.78 -0.06
CA ASN A 250 43.38 36.09 0.12
C ASN A 250 43.11 35.17 -1.08
N GLN A 251 43.09 33.86 -0.79
CA GLN A 251 42.65 32.79 -1.67
C GLN A 251 41.12 32.86 -1.87
N PRO A 252 40.58 32.35 -3.00
CA PRO A 252 39.17 31.97 -3.05
C PRO A 252 38.98 30.62 -2.33
N ALA A 253 38.11 30.60 -1.31
CA ALA A 253 37.71 29.40 -0.61
C ALA A 253 36.95 28.45 -1.56
N LYS A 254 37.40 27.18 -1.60
CA LYS A 254 36.68 26.09 -2.24
C LYS A 254 35.49 25.71 -1.37
N THR A 255 34.28 25.79 -1.92
CA THR A 255 33.07 25.19 -1.33
C THR A 255 33.14 23.68 -1.53
N SER A 256 33.41 22.93 -0.46
CA SER A 256 33.28 21.47 -0.46
C SER A 256 31.81 21.10 -0.29
N TYR A 257 31.22 20.48 -1.31
CA TYR A 257 29.96 19.75 -1.16
C TYR A 257 30.22 18.49 -0.30
N ILE A 258 29.55 18.42 0.85
CA ILE A 258 29.47 17.20 1.65
C ILE A 258 28.32 16.37 1.07
N SER A 259 28.65 15.36 0.28
CA SER A 259 27.73 14.26 -0.03
C SER A 259 27.61 13.37 1.20
N ARG A 260 26.45 13.43 1.88
CA ARG A 260 26.04 12.36 2.81
C ARG A 260 25.30 11.30 2.01
N SER A 261 25.93 10.14 1.83
CA SER A 261 25.23 8.91 1.43
C SER A 261 24.35 8.42 2.58
N PRO A 262 23.16 7.86 2.30
CA PRO A 262 22.28 7.32 3.31
C PRO A 262 22.75 5.92 3.74
N GLN A 263 22.72 5.70 5.05
CA GLN A 263 22.99 4.42 5.70
C GLN A 263 21.64 3.72 5.89
N ASN A 264 21.45 2.57 5.25
CA ASN A 264 20.32 1.68 5.51
C ASN A 264 20.44 1.09 6.92
N PRO A 265 19.33 1.00 7.68
CA PRO A 265 19.26 0.10 8.83
C PRO A 265 18.65 -1.25 8.42
N ASP A 266 19.16 -2.31 9.08
CA ASP A 266 18.60 -3.66 9.13
C ASP A 266 17.15 -3.71 9.63
#